data_AF-A0A1G9LLD6-F1
#
_entry.id   AF-A0A1G9LLD6-F1
#
_cell.length_a   1.000
_cell.length_b   1.000
_cell.length_c   1.000
_cell.angle_alpha   90.00
_cell.angle_beta   90.00
_cell.angle_gamma   90.00
#
_symmetry.space_group_name_H-M   'P 1'
#
loop_
_entity.id
_entity.type
_entity.pdbx_description
1 polymer ?
#
loop_
_entity_poly.entity_id
_entity_poly.type
_entity_poly.pdbx_seq_one_letter_code
_entity_poly.pdbx_strand_id
1 'polypeptide(L)'
;MTRSKMSLFIYLLIGLAIFGFAAQLLTNTSGLLMNLVMMVAVGAALYGVVYYFFIRKRTSNELKKYKKAVKQSKMKYKGEDAASKKTFSQAAKKNAPLLKQKKNNRARATHLRVIDGNKHKRKNRASL
;
A
#
# COMPACT_ATOMS: atom_id res chain seq x y z
N MET A 1 -42.60 -38.03 -10.76
CA MET A 1 -42.68 -38.91 -9.56
C MET A 1 -41.35 -39.09 -8.80
N THR A 2 -40.21 -38.58 -9.27
CA THR A 2 -38.89 -38.77 -8.59
C THR A 2 -38.58 -37.74 -7.50
N ARG A 3 -39.14 -36.52 -7.60
CA ARG A 3 -38.89 -35.43 -6.64
C ARG A 3 -39.41 -35.75 -5.22
N SER A 4 -40.57 -36.39 -5.10
CA SER A 4 -41.16 -36.77 -3.80
C SER A 4 -40.43 -37.92 -3.11
N LYS A 5 -39.85 -38.85 -3.88
CA LYS A 5 -39.01 -39.93 -3.36
C LYS A 5 -37.68 -39.39 -2.85
N MET A 6 -37.08 -38.43 -3.56
CA MET A 6 -35.85 -37.76 -3.14
C MET A 6 -36.06 -36.93 -1.87
N SER A 7 -37.16 -36.18 -1.76
CA SER A 7 -37.47 -35.43 -0.55
C SER A 7 -37.72 -36.35 0.65
N LEU A 8 -38.41 -37.47 0.46
CA LEU A 8 -38.61 -38.47 1.51
C LEU A 8 -37.28 -39.05 2.01
N PHE A 9 -36.37 -39.36 1.09
CA PHE A 9 -35.03 -39.84 1.43
C PHE A 9 -34.23 -38.81 2.22
N ILE A 10 -34.28 -37.53 1.83
CA ILE A 10 -33.62 -36.43 2.54
C ILE A 10 -34.16 -36.31 3.97
N TYR A 11 -35.49 -36.37 4.17
CA TYR A 11 -36.07 -36.33 5.51
C TYR A 11 -35.67 -37.53 6.37
N LEU A 12 -35.57 -38.71 5.77
CA LEU A 12 -35.10 -39.92 6.47
C LEU A 12 -33.64 -39.78 6.89
N LEU A 13 -32.80 -39.21 6.02
CA LEU A 13 -31.38 -38.97 6.29
C LEU A 13 -31.19 -37.91 7.39
N ILE A 14 -31.97 -36.83 7.36
CA ILE A 14 -31.99 -35.81 8.42
C ILE A 14 -32.46 -36.41 9.73
N GLY A 15 -33.56 -37.18 9.73
CA GLY A 15 -34.07 -37.85 10.92
C GLY A 15 -33.05 -38.81 11.53
N LEU A 16 -32.36 -39.59 10.70
CA LEU A 16 -31.29 -40.49 11.15
C LEU A 16 -30.08 -39.72 11.70
N ALA A 17 -29.71 -38.61 11.08
CA ALA A 17 -28.63 -37.75 11.56
C ALA A 17 -28.95 -37.16 12.94
N ILE A 18 -30.17 -36.65 13.13
CA ILE A 18 -30.64 -36.11 14.42
C ILE A 18 -30.65 -37.22 15.46
N PHE A 19 -31.21 -38.39 15.13
CA PHE A 19 -31.28 -39.52 16.05
C PHE A 19 -29.90 -40.04 16.45
N GLY A 20 -29.00 -40.21 15.47
CA GLY A 20 -27.62 -40.62 15.72
C GLY A 20 -26.86 -39.60 16.57
N PHE A 21 -27.06 -38.31 16.31
CA PHE A 21 -26.46 -37.25 17.11
C PHE A 21 -27.01 -37.23 18.55
N ALA A 22 -28.32 -37.37 18.73
CA ALA A 22 -28.96 -37.43 20.05
C ALA A 22 -28.50 -38.66 20.83
N ALA A 23 -28.41 -39.83 20.19
CA ALA A 23 -27.88 -41.04 20.80
C ALA A 23 -26.43 -40.84 21.26
N GLN A 24 -25.58 -40.27 20.41
CA GLN A 24 -24.18 -39.97 20.74
C GLN A 24 -24.06 -38.95 21.87
N LEU A 25 -25.00 -38.00 21.98
CA LEU A 25 -25.07 -37.03 23.06
C LEU A 25 -25.37 -37.69 24.41
N LEU A 26 -26.19 -38.73 24.44
CA LEU A 26 -26.55 -39.46 25.66
C LEU A 26 -25.52 -40.53 26.04
N THR A 27 -24.94 -41.22 25.06
CA THR A 27 -24.00 -42.31 25.33
C THR A 27 -22.55 -41.85 25.46
N ASN A 28 -22.15 -40.79 24.75
CA ASN A 28 -20.74 -40.37 24.62
C ASN A 28 -20.60 -38.84 24.51
N THR A 29 -21.18 -38.10 25.46
CA THR A 29 -21.12 -36.62 25.49
C THR A 29 -19.69 -36.09 25.57
N SER A 30 -18.83 -36.75 26.35
CA SER A 30 -17.43 -36.34 26.54
C SER A 30 -16.63 -36.43 25.25
N GLY A 31 -16.80 -37.51 24.48
CA GLY A 31 -16.16 -37.70 23.17
C GLY A 31 -16.62 -36.66 22.15
N LEU A 32 -17.91 -36.30 22.14
CA LEU A 32 -18.42 -35.23 21.28
C LEU A 32 -17.80 -33.88 21.60
N LEU A 33 -17.72 -33.51 22.88
CA LEU A 33 -17.09 -32.25 23.30
C LEU A 33 -15.60 -32.24 22.97
N MET A 34 -14.89 -33.34 23.21
CA MET A 34 -13.47 -33.46 22.88
C MET A 34 -13.24 -33.33 21.37
N ASN A 35 -14.08 -33.95 20.54
CA ASN A 35 -14.02 -33.81 19.08
C ASN A 35 -14.31 -32.37 18.64
N LEU A 36 -15.28 -31.70 19.26
CA LEU A 36 -15.59 -30.30 18.97
C LEU A 36 -14.39 -29.40 19.27
N VAL A 37 -13.78 -29.58 20.44
CA VAL A 37 -12.57 -28.84 20.84
C VAL A 37 -11.41 -29.16 19.90
N MET A 38 -11.20 -30.43 19.55
CA MET A 38 -10.18 -30.82 18.57
C MET A 38 -10.40 -30.19 17.20
N MET A 39 -11.64 -30.16 16.71
CA MET A 39 -11.98 -29.55 15.43
C MET A 39 -11.67 -28.05 15.44
N VAL A 40 -12.04 -27.35 16.51
CA VAL A 40 -11.72 -25.93 16.69
C VAL A 40 -10.21 -25.74 16.82
N ALA A 41 -9.52 -26.58 17.59
CA ALA A 41 -8.08 -26.50 17.80
C ALA A 41 -7.29 -26.70 16.50
N VAL A 42 -7.66 -27.71 15.70
CA VAL A 42 -7.05 -27.97 14.40
C VAL A 42 -7.36 -26.83 13.43
N GLY A 43 -8.60 -26.35 13.38
CA GLY A 43 -8.98 -25.20 12.56
C GLY A 43 -8.20 -23.93 12.92
N ALA A 44 -8.06 -23.64 14.21
CA ALA A 44 -7.27 -22.51 14.72
C ALA A 44 -5.77 -22.69 14.43
N ALA A 45 -5.24 -23.89 14.55
CA ALA A 45 -3.84 -24.20 14.22
C ALA A 45 -3.56 -23.97 12.73
N LEU A 46 -4.41 -24.51 11.84
CA LEU A 46 -4.30 -24.30 10.40
C LEU A 46 -4.41 -22.82 10.03
N TYR A 47 -5.42 -22.12 10.58
CA TYR A 47 -5.57 -20.69 10.39
C TYR A 47 -4.35 -19.92 10.89
N GLY A 48 -3.83 -20.27 12.06
CA GLY A 48 -2.63 -19.65 12.65
C GLY A 48 -1.39 -19.83 11.78
N VAL A 49 -1.18 -21.03 11.23
CA VAL A 49 -0.08 -21.32 10.30
C VAL A 49 -0.21 -20.46 9.04
N VAL A 50 -1.39 -20.46 8.41
CA VAL A 50 -1.64 -19.67 7.19
C VAL A 50 -1.45 -18.17 7.48
N TYR A 51 -2.02 -17.68 8.58
CA TYR A 51 -1.93 -16.28 8.97
C TYR A 51 -0.48 -15.86 9.24
N TYR A 52 0.28 -16.66 10.00
CA TYR A 52 1.67 -16.36 10.32
C TYR A 52 2.58 -16.40 9.08
N PHE A 53 2.42 -17.39 8.21
CA PHE A 53 3.31 -17.55 7.05
C PHE A 53 2.94 -16.62 5.89
N PHE A 54 1.66 -16.47 5.56
CA PHE A 54 1.21 -15.76 4.35
C PHE A 54 0.76 -14.32 4.60
N ILE A 55 0.08 -14.04 5.72
CA ILE A 55 -0.58 -12.75 5.96
C ILE A 55 0.32 -11.82 6.78
N ARG A 56 0.96 -12.32 7.85
CA ARG A 56 1.82 -11.53 8.75
C ARG A 56 3.00 -10.87 8.05
N LYS A 57 3.53 -11.47 6.98
CA LYS A 57 4.66 -10.91 6.22
C LYS A 57 4.30 -9.71 5.32
N ARG A 58 3.01 -9.49 5.02
CA ARG A 58 2.58 -8.46 4.05
C ARG A 58 2.40 -7.08 4.67
N THR A 59 2.06 -6.97 5.96
CA THR A 59 1.57 -5.72 6.56
C THR A 59 2.67 -4.75 7.05
N SER A 60 3.92 -5.17 7.23
CA SER A 60 4.95 -4.35 7.92
C SER A 60 5.99 -3.65 7.01
N ASN A 61 5.94 -3.86 5.69
CA ASN A 61 7.04 -3.42 4.82
C ASN A 61 6.93 -1.97 4.30
N GLU A 62 5.78 -1.33 4.36
CA GLU A 62 5.60 0.01 3.77
C GLU A 62 6.33 1.11 4.53
N LEU A 63 6.19 1.16 5.85
CA LEU A 63 6.93 2.11 6.70
C LEU A 63 8.46 1.91 6.59
N LYS A 64 8.92 0.67 6.46
CA LYS A 64 10.35 0.37 6.25
C LYS A 64 10.82 0.84 4.88
N LYS A 65 10.03 0.64 3.82
CA LYS A 65 10.31 1.14 2.47
C LYS A 65 10.32 2.68 2.43
N TYR A 66 9.35 3.32 3.06
CA TYR A 66 9.28 4.78 3.17
C TYR A 66 10.52 5.35 3.88
N LYS A 67 10.89 4.80 5.05
CA LYS A 67 12.12 5.23 5.76
C LYS A 67 13.38 5.08 4.91
N LYS A 68 13.50 3.98 4.14
CA LYS A 68 14.61 3.78 3.19
C LYS A 68 14.61 4.82 2.07
N ALA A 69 13.45 5.07 1.45
CA ALA A 69 13.31 6.04 0.38
C ALA A 69 13.62 7.48 0.84
N VAL A 70 13.14 7.88 2.02
CA VAL A 70 13.44 9.19 2.61
C VAL A 70 14.94 9.32 2.88
N LYS A 71 15.59 8.29 3.41
CA LYS A 71 17.04 8.30 3.63
C LYS A 71 17.81 8.46 2.32
N GLN A 72 17.41 7.73 1.27
CA GLN A 72 18.02 7.84 -0.07
C GLN A 72 17.83 9.24 -0.67
N SER A 73 16.62 9.81 -0.60
CA SER A 73 16.34 11.17 -1.07
C SER A 73 17.19 12.21 -0.34
N LYS A 74 17.21 12.17 1.00
CA LYS A 74 18.04 13.08 1.81
C LYS A 74 19.54 12.96 1.50
N MET A 75 20.03 11.77 1.17
CA MET A 75 21.43 11.58 0.77
C MET A 75 21.73 12.19 -0.61
N LYS A 76 20.80 12.08 -1.57
CA LYS A 76 20.95 12.66 -2.92
C LYS A 76 21.05 14.18 -2.90
N TYR A 77 20.19 14.85 -2.13
CA TYR A 77 20.13 16.31 -2.09
C TYR A 77 21.11 16.97 -1.10
N LYS A 78 21.75 16.18 -0.22
CA LYS A 78 22.75 16.70 0.75
C LYS A 78 23.96 17.39 0.08
N GLY A 79 24.28 17.02 -1.17
CA GLY A 79 25.37 17.64 -1.93
C GLY A 79 24.98 18.94 -2.65
N GLU A 80 23.71 19.12 -3.01
CA GLU A 80 23.24 20.25 -3.82
C GLU A 80 22.92 21.49 -2.96
N ASP A 81 22.37 21.31 -1.75
CA ASP A 81 22.09 22.41 -0.83
C ASP A 81 23.35 23.07 -0.24
N ALA A 82 24.44 22.30 -0.11
CA ALA A 82 25.73 22.80 0.38
C ALA A 82 26.51 23.58 -0.68
N ALA A 83 26.27 23.31 -1.98
CA ALA A 83 26.87 24.03 -3.09
C ALA A 83 26.07 25.31 -3.44
N SER A 84 24.74 25.29 -3.30
CA SER A 84 23.87 26.44 -3.61
C SER A 84 23.93 27.57 -2.56
N LYS A 85 24.10 27.25 -1.27
CA LYS A 85 24.08 28.27 -0.20
C LYS A 85 25.35 29.10 -0.05
N LYS A 86 26.47 28.73 -0.69
CA LYS A 86 27.73 29.49 -0.59
C LYS A 86 27.79 30.71 -1.51
N THR A 87 26.91 30.82 -2.51
CA THR A 87 26.97 31.90 -3.51
C THR A 87 26.06 33.08 -3.18
N PHE A 88 25.05 32.91 -2.29
CA PHE A 88 24.04 33.96 -2.03
C PHE A 88 24.37 34.86 -0.83
N SER A 89 25.32 34.49 0.02
CA SER A 89 25.66 35.23 1.25
C SER A 89 26.63 36.38 1.05
N GLN A 90 27.18 36.57 -0.16
CA GLN A 90 28.15 37.65 -0.45
C GLN A 90 27.54 38.85 -1.19
N ALA A 91 26.32 38.74 -1.71
CA ALA A 91 25.64 39.83 -2.43
C ALA A 91 24.73 40.71 -1.55
N ALA A 92 24.43 40.31 -0.31
CA ALA A 92 23.44 40.99 0.55
C ALA A 92 24.01 42.11 1.45
N LYS A 93 25.28 42.53 1.28
CA LYS A 93 25.93 43.52 2.16
C LYS A 93 26.11 44.92 1.57
N LYS A 94 25.37 45.29 0.52
CA LYS A 94 25.39 46.69 0.05
C LYS A 94 23.98 47.21 -0.23
N ASN A 95 23.63 48.24 0.53
CA ASN A 95 22.63 49.28 0.25
C ASN A 95 21.19 48.99 0.69
N ALA A 96 20.90 49.32 1.96
CA ALA A 96 19.73 50.14 2.29
C ALA A 96 20.20 51.62 2.29
N PRO A 97 19.38 52.65 2.00
CA PRO A 97 18.01 52.81 2.51
C PRO A 97 17.01 53.48 1.52
N LEU A 98 15.82 53.81 2.07
CA LEU A 98 14.85 54.85 1.65
C LEU A 98 13.58 54.37 0.92
N LEU A 99 12.54 54.19 1.75
CA LEU A 99 11.22 54.86 1.69
C LEU A 99 10.58 55.18 0.32
N LYS A 100 9.30 54.79 0.25
CA LYS A 100 8.14 55.48 -0.35
C LYS A 100 7.72 55.15 -1.81
N GLN A 101 6.44 54.76 -1.85
CA GLN A 101 5.41 55.05 -2.85
C GLN A 101 5.16 54.09 -4.04
N LYS A 102 4.05 53.36 -3.87
CA LYS A 102 2.78 53.47 -4.62
C LYS A 102 2.79 53.19 -6.14
N LYS A 103 1.85 52.29 -6.46
CA LYS A 103 0.96 52.23 -7.64
C LYS A 103 1.44 51.39 -8.83
N ASN A 104 0.67 50.33 -9.03
CA ASN A 104 0.18 49.81 -10.30
C ASN A 104 1.16 49.79 -11.47
N ASN A 105 1.58 48.58 -11.86
CA ASN A 105 1.34 48.17 -13.24
C ASN A 105 1.15 46.66 -13.33
N ARG A 106 0.02 46.30 -13.94
CA ARG A 106 -0.30 44.95 -14.40
C ARG A 106 0.83 44.50 -15.34
N ALA A 107 1.69 43.60 -14.89
CA ALA A 107 2.64 42.90 -15.75
C ALA A 107 2.43 41.40 -15.54
N ARG A 108 1.83 40.80 -16.57
CA ARG A 108 1.57 39.39 -16.82
C ARG A 108 2.58 38.44 -16.16
N ALA A 109 2.08 37.32 -15.65
CA ALA A 109 2.88 36.14 -15.35
C ALA A 109 3.55 35.63 -16.65
N THR A 110 4.80 36.02 -16.89
CA THR A 110 5.62 35.61 -18.05
C THR A 110 6.41 34.31 -17.81
N HIS A 111 5.91 33.42 -16.95
CA HIS A 111 6.67 32.26 -16.45
C HIS A 111 6.40 30.94 -17.21
N LEU A 112 5.81 31.00 -18.41
CA LEU A 112 5.82 29.89 -19.35
C LEU A 112 6.61 30.32 -20.58
N ARG A 113 7.90 30.01 -20.60
CA ARG A 113 8.67 29.97 -21.85
C ARG A 113 8.76 28.52 -22.27
N VAL A 114 8.30 28.25 -23.49
CA VAL A 114 8.61 27.01 -24.19
C VAL A 114 10.13 26.94 -24.27
N ILE A 115 10.70 25.79 -23.90
CA ILE A 115 12.11 25.51 -24.14
C ILE A 115 12.25 25.42 -25.67
N ASP A 116 12.76 26.47 -26.29
CA ASP A 116 13.17 26.40 -27.69
C ASP A 116 14.33 25.42 -27.75
N GLY A 117 14.02 24.21 -28.23
CA GLY A 117 15.01 23.16 -28.44
C GLY A 117 16.08 23.65 -29.39
N ASN A 118 17.33 23.35 -29.05
CA ASN A 118 18.53 23.63 -29.84
C ASN A 118 18.48 22.90 -31.22
N LYS A 119 17.71 23.43 -32.18
CA LYS A 119 17.57 22.93 -33.56
C LYS A 119 18.69 23.43 -34.49
N HIS A 120 19.82 23.91 -33.96
CA HIS A 120 20.92 24.44 -34.77
C HIS A 120 22.24 23.68 -34.55
N LYS A 121 22.19 22.34 -34.55
CA LYS A 121 23.39 21.49 -34.63
C LYS A 121 23.36 20.46 -35.76
N ARG A 122 22.87 20.85 -36.94
CA ARG A 122 23.14 20.12 -38.20
C ARG A 122 23.36 21.12 -39.34
N LYS A 123 24.47 21.86 -39.31
CA LYS A 123 25.09 22.36 -40.53
C LYS A 123 26.19 21.36 -40.89
N ASN A 124 26.20 20.92 -42.15
CA ASN A 124 27.12 19.96 -42.78
C ASN A 124 26.80 18.47 -42.56
N ARG A 125 25.86 17.95 -43.35
CA ARG A 125 25.89 16.57 -43.83
C ARG A 125 25.86 16.62 -45.36
N ALA A 126 26.98 16.19 -45.96
CA ALA A 126 27.21 15.83 -47.37
C ALA A 126 26.77 16.84 -48.45
N SER A 127 27.76 17.53 -49.04
CA SER A 127 27.71 17.97 -50.43
C SER A 127 27.74 16.75 -51.36
N LEU A 128 26.93 16.81 -52.42
CA LEU A 128 26.91 15.88 -53.56
C LEU A 128 27.77 16.46 -54.68
#